data_AF-A0A0C9ZSB0-F1
#
_entry.id   AF-A0A0C9ZSB0-F1
#
_cell.length_a   1.000
_cell.length_b   1.000
_cell.length_c   1.000
_cell.angle_alpha   90.00
_cell.angle_beta   90.00
_cell.angle_gamma   90.00
#
_symmetry.space_group_name_H-M   'P 1'
#
loop_
_entity.id
_entity.type
_entity.pdbx_description
1 polymer ?
#
loop_
_entity_poly.entity_id
_entity_poly.type
_entity_poly.pdbx_seq_one_letter_code
_entity_poly.pdbx_strand_id
1 'polypeptide(L)'
;MVLSPNDDATVSPVLAPTGEVTVQDSGSLSDNRSIRGATAVEATHPGTSPGLGHVEIPVPAPIQGFLPTDRGALTPALTDVHPMGLHCPEGGMNTSILSQAEEVPPGSPYSRPSYWLDPAKAQEHIDRIHRFRILVMGRANAGKTTVLQRVCNATDQPETFDEKGEKVDATVVRGSLWRGYHNIENELVFRDNPGFVFHDSCGFEAGSEESFDIVMKFVRDRAKATRLDERIHAIWFCIPLNESLRVSMAAEMRFFDECDTGHVPVIVLLTKADTLSLEAIQELMNQGMSVDDAMRGAAEVEERILNHYLQMVKDWLNKKSFPPKDYLSLSGMQQEGADCTSLITCTANALKEEALEQLLLSTRQSNLEICMEFAIMKTLKRLMTKQGYKVQPASLTFYMSRWLPYVRNGDTIPHPGRSLKMPTLSISKQYSMQYVAEHGLGSILVFEYLYLFQVQNGRNNMQEGLTLAVKEYQSSGIQAKVNESIQKAFDMHGNNVDILCPILVHIAMENQLCKILFPLY
;
A
#
# COMPACT_ATOMS: atom_id res chain seq x y z
N MET A 1 -60.02 7.54 2.92
CA MET A 1 -61.33 7.85 2.32
C MET A 1 -61.12 8.98 1.33
N VAL A 2 -61.38 8.72 0.04
CA VAL A 2 -62.02 9.64 -0.94
C VAL A 2 -61.24 10.93 -1.29
N LEU A 3 -60.94 11.34 -2.52
CA LEU A 3 -61.10 10.89 -3.91
C LEU A 3 -60.30 11.94 -4.73
N SER A 4 -59.56 11.54 -5.77
CA SER A 4 -59.34 12.41 -6.95
C SER A 4 -60.64 12.42 -7.79
N PRO A 5 -60.88 13.36 -8.74
CA PRO A 5 -60.46 13.08 -10.14
C PRO A 5 -60.34 14.28 -11.13
N ASN A 6 -59.96 13.90 -12.36
CA ASN A 6 -60.20 14.48 -13.71
C ASN A 6 -58.91 14.92 -14.42
N ASP A 7 -58.32 14.22 -15.40
CA ASP A 7 -58.75 13.46 -16.62
C ASP A 7 -58.66 14.25 -17.94
N ASP A 8 -58.36 13.46 -18.99
CA ASP A 8 -58.36 13.67 -20.45
C ASP A 8 -57.18 14.41 -21.13
N ALA A 9 -56.62 13.96 -22.26
CA ALA A 9 -56.82 12.73 -23.05
C ALA A 9 -55.68 12.50 -24.06
N THR A 10 -55.52 11.22 -24.38
CA THR A 10 -54.76 10.48 -25.40
C THR A 10 -54.95 10.94 -26.85
N VAL A 11 -53.97 10.66 -27.75
CA VAL A 11 -54.10 9.80 -28.96
C VAL A 11 -52.76 9.76 -29.77
N SER A 12 -52.23 8.55 -29.98
CA SER A 12 -51.38 8.13 -31.12
C SER A 12 -52.25 7.40 -32.16
N PRO A 13 -51.88 7.32 -33.45
CA PRO A 13 -51.32 6.07 -34.04
C PRO A 13 -50.18 6.36 -35.09
N VAL A 14 -49.11 5.58 -35.35
CA VAL A 14 -48.84 4.15 -35.72
C VAL A 14 -48.60 3.90 -37.25
N LEU A 15 -47.40 3.36 -37.56
CA LEU A 15 -46.92 2.42 -38.64
C LEU A 15 -46.61 2.80 -40.13
N ALA A 16 -45.29 2.75 -40.47
CA ALA A 16 -44.54 1.89 -41.45
C ALA A 16 -44.82 1.94 -43.00
N PRO A 17 -44.02 1.27 -43.90
CA PRO A 17 -42.54 1.23 -44.14
C PRO A 17 -42.13 1.29 -45.66
N THR A 18 -40.84 0.98 -45.97
CA THR A 18 -40.25 0.27 -47.18
C THR A 18 -39.43 1.04 -48.25
N GLY A 19 -38.27 0.45 -48.62
CA GLY A 19 -37.54 0.58 -49.92
C GLY A 19 -36.06 1.02 -49.78
N GLU A 20 -35.06 0.14 -49.61
CA GLU A 20 -34.28 -0.62 -50.62
C GLU A 20 -33.74 0.20 -51.83
N VAL A 21 -32.42 0.13 -52.07
CA VAL A 21 -31.77 -0.27 -53.35
C VAL A 21 -30.26 -0.46 -53.11
N THR A 22 -29.80 -1.65 -53.47
CA THR A 22 -28.45 -2.19 -53.58
C THR A 22 -27.76 -1.70 -54.86
N VAL A 23 -26.42 -1.79 -54.94
CA VAL A 23 -25.66 -2.49 -56.01
C VAL A 23 -24.14 -2.30 -55.81
N GLN A 24 -23.46 -3.44 -55.99
CA GLN A 24 -22.03 -3.73 -55.97
C GLN A 24 -21.27 -3.04 -57.14
N ASP A 25 -19.95 -2.89 -57.09
CA ASP A 25 -19.02 -3.95 -57.52
C ASP A 25 -17.53 -3.52 -57.64
N SER A 26 -16.68 -4.50 -57.32
CA SER A 26 -15.34 -4.89 -57.83
C SER A 26 -14.21 -3.88 -58.19
N GLY A 27 -12.96 -4.31 -57.95
CA GLY A 27 -11.81 -3.86 -58.76
C GLY A 27 -10.45 -3.72 -58.07
N SER A 28 -9.53 -4.64 -58.37
CA SER A 28 -8.17 -4.83 -57.87
C SER A 28 -7.05 -4.09 -58.63
N LEU A 29 -5.88 -3.99 -57.97
CA LEU A 29 -4.48 -4.05 -58.49
C LEU A 29 -3.82 -2.86 -59.25
N SER A 30 -2.60 -2.59 -58.75
CA SER A 30 -1.31 -2.35 -59.44
C SER A 30 -0.96 -0.99 -60.09
N ASP A 31 0.23 -0.53 -59.66
CA ASP A 31 1.38 -0.09 -60.46
C ASP A 31 1.45 1.30 -61.15
N ASN A 32 2.39 2.06 -60.59
CA ASN A 32 3.56 2.68 -61.24
C ASN A 32 3.42 3.90 -62.18
N ARG A 33 4.41 4.79 -61.93
CA ARG A 33 5.13 5.67 -62.87
C ARG A 33 4.59 7.12 -62.94
N SER A 34 5.16 8.06 -62.18
CA SER A 34 6.45 8.77 -62.37
C SER A 34 6.37 9.95 -63.34
N ILE A 35 6.91 11.10 -62.89
CA ILE A 35 7.78 12.06 -63.60
C ILE A 35 7.39 13.57 -63.49
N ARG A 36 8.25 14.26 -62.72
CA ARG A 36 8.90 15.60 -62.87
C ARG A 36 8.20 16.93 -62.56
N GLY A 37 8.94 17.71 -61.76
CA GLY A 37 9.19 19.16 -61.94
C GLY A 37 9.21 19.94 -60.63
N ALA A 38 10.18 19.74 -59.73
CA ALA A 38 11.45 20.50 -59.62
C ALA A 38 11.31 22.00 -59.29
N THR A 39 11.62 22.40 -58.05
CA THR A 39 12.74 23.34 -57.77
C THR A 39 13.21 23.17 -56.32
N ALA A 40 14.53 23.12 -56.16
CA ALA A 40 15.27 22.81 -54.95
C ALA A 40 15.73 24.08 -54.21
N VAL A 41 15.96 23.98 -52.90
CA VAL A 41 17.17 24.50 -52.23
C VAL A 41 17.56 23.53 -51.08
N GLU A 42 18.75 22.93 -51.24
CA GLU A 42 19.61 22.17 -50.30
C GLU A 42 19.95 22.93 -49.01
N ALA A 43 20.54 22.42 -47.92
CA ALA A 43 20.97 21.13 -47.37
C ALA A 43 21.35 21.49 -45.89
N THR A 44 21.28 20.63 -44.88
CA THR A 44 22.27 19.59 -44.58
C THR A 44 21.80 18.71 -43.40
N HIS A 45 21.74 17.40 -43.64
CA HIS A 45 21.94 16.29 -42.68
C HIS A 45 23.36 15.70 -42.96
N PRO A 46 23.90 14.61 -42.34
CA PRO A 46 23.21 13.51 -41.63
C PRO A 46 24.00 12.82 -40.48
N GLY A 47 23.42 11.74 -39.91
CA GLY A 47 24.21 10.73 -39.20
C GLY A 47 23.39 9.67 -38.44
N THR A 48 22.95 8.62 -39.14
CA THR A 48 22.15 7.48 -38.65
C THR A 48 23.01 6.35 -38.06
N SER A 49 22.45 5.60 -37.10
CA SER A 49 22.96 4.35 -36.49
C SER A 49 23.16 3.16 -37.46
N PRO A 50 23.92 2.12 -37.06
CA PRO A 50 23.80 0.78 -37.64
C PRO A 50 23.55 -0.38 -36.66
N GLY A 51 22.56 -1.21 -37.01
CA GLY A 51 22.47 -2.68 -37.12
C GLY A 51 23.26 -3.67 -36.23
N LEU A 52 22.52 -4.68 -35.72
CA LEU A 52 22.97 -5.94 -35.10
C LEU A 52 23.87 -6.82 -35.99
N GLY A 53 24.83 -7.52 -35.37
CA GLY A 53 25.55 -8.67 -35.92
C GLY A 53 25.72 -9.79 -34.90
N HIS A 54 25.35 -11.01 -35.31
CA HIS A 54 25.54 -12.30 -34.61
C HIS A 54 27.02 -12.69 -34.48
N VAL A 55 27.44 -13.22 -33.32
CA VAL A 55 28.62 -14.11 -33.17
C VAL A 55 28.34 -15.18 -32.10
N GLU A 56 28.61 -16.44 -32.43
CA GLU A 56 28.49 -17.63 -31.58
C GLU A 56 29.79 -17.92 -30.75
N ILE A 57 29.61 -18.24 -29.45
CA ILE A 57 30.11 -19.39 -28.63
C ILE A 57 31.65 -19.69 -28.63
N PRO A 58 32.34 -19.87 -27.46
CA PRO A 58 32.29 -21.16 -26.72
C PRO A 58 32.41 -21.20 -25.18
N VAL A 59 31.77 -22.25 -24.65
CA VAL A 59 31.84 -22.82 -23.30
C VAL A 59 33.18 -23.54 -23.06
N PRO A 60 33.70 -23.55 -21.82
CA PRO A 60 34.32 -24.77 -21.29
C PRO A 60 33.82 -25.19 -19.90
N ALA A 61 33.82 -26.51 -19.71
CA ALA A 61 33.42 -27.27 -18.52
C ALA A 61 34.59 -27.47 -17.51
N PRO A 62 34.39 -28.15 -16.37
CA PRO A 62 34.99 -27.80 -15.07
C PRO A 62 36.28 -28.54 -14.73
N ILE A 63 37.08 -27.98 -13.81
CA ILE A 63 38.16 -28.71 -13.11
C ILE A 63 38.08 -28.44 -11.60
N GLN A 64 38.01 -29.55 -10.86
CA GLN A 64 38.08 -29.68 -9.40
C GLN A 64 39.50 -29.48 -8.86
N GLY A 65 39.55 -28.97 -7.62
CA GLY A 65 40.55 -29.37 -6.62
C GLY A 65 41.70 -28.38 -6.41
N PHE A 66 41.74 -27.77 -5.22
CA PHE A 66 42.81 -27.87 -4.22
C PHE A 66 42.71 -26.70 -3.22
N LEU A 67 42.40 -27.04 -1.96
CA LEU A 67 42.78 -26.33 -0.73
C LEU A 67 44.01 -27.09 -0.16
N PRO A 68 44.65 -26.68 0.96
CA PRO A 68 44.84 -25.36 1.59
C PRO A 68 46.31 -25.13 2.05
N THR A 69 46.67 -23.92 2.52
CA THR A 69 47.55 -23.67 3.71
C THR A 69 47.69 -22.15 3.88
N ASP A 70 47.18 -21.51 4.94
CA ASP A 70 47.56 -21.51 6.37
C ASP A 70 48.66 -20.49 6.72
N ARG A 71 48.41 -19.81 7.85
CA ARG A 71 49.27 -18.94 8.69
C ARG A 71 49.67 -17.53 8.26
N GLY A 72 49.35 -16.58 9.14
CA GLY A 72 50.15 -15.37 9.36
C GLY A 72 49.49 -14.32 10.23
N ALA A 73 49.47 -14.53 11.55
CA ALA A 73 49.08 -13.53 12.54
C ALA A 73 50.00 -12.30 12.51
N LEU A 74 49.50 -11.13 12.95
CA LEU A 74 49.97 -10.39 14.14
C LEU A 74 49.34 -8.99 14.25
N THR A 75 48.65 -8.76 15.37
CA THR A 75 48.42 -7.46 16.05
C THR A 75 49.74 -6.93 16.65
N PRO A 76 49.91 -5.62 16.95
CA PRO A 76 49.31 -4.96 18.15
C PRO A 76 48.93 -3.46 17.96
N ALA A 77 47.84 -2.97 18.56
CA ALA A 77 47.68 -2.26 19.86
C ALA A 77 47.89 -0.71 19.87
N LEU A 78 46.77 -0.02 20.13
CA LEU A 78 46.48 1.10 21.05
C LEU A 78 47.38 2.35 21.13
N THR A 79 46.74 3.54 21.02
CA THR A 79 46.76 4.58 22.07
C THR A 79 45.62 5.62 21.90
N ASP A 80 45.00 5.95 23.04
CA ASP A 80 43.89 6.90 23.27
C ASP A 80 44.32 8.38 23.27
N VAL A 81 43.43 9.28 22.82
CA VAL A 81 43.31 10.68 23.32
C VAL A 81 41.85 11.16 23.24
N HIS A 82 41.29 11.62 24.36
CA HIS A 82 39.99 12.31 24.51
C HIS A 82 40.14 13.86 24.47
N PRO A 83 39.09 14.65 24.14
CA PRO A 83 39.16 16.11 24.02
C PRO A 83 38.60 16.90 25.22
N MET A 84 39.11 18.14 25.40
CA MET A 84 38.73 19.16 26.39
C MET A 84 37.42 19.91 26.04
N GLY A 85 36.64 20.25 27.08
CA GLY A 85 35.46 21.12 27.03
C GLY A 85 35.74 22.60 27.27
N LEU A 86 34.72 23.44 27.04
CA LEU A 86 34.76 24.89 27.25
C LEU A 86 33.55 25.36 28.08
N HIS A 87 33.84 26.21 29.08
CA HIS A 87 32.99 26.74 30.14
C HIS A 87 32.18 27.99 29.75
N CYS A 88 31.01 28.17 30.40
CA CYS A 88 30.30 29.44 30.61
C CYS A 88 30.83 30.20 31.85
N PRO A 89 30.58 31.50 32.00
CA PRO A 89 30.68 32.19 33.29
C PRO A 89 29.33 32.69 33.84
N GLU A 90 29.21 32.61 35.17
CA GLU A 90 28.14 33.15 36.02
C GLU A 90 28.49 34.51 36.65
N GLY A 91 27.47 35.22 37.13
CA GLY A 91 27.52 36.22 38.22
C GLY A 91 26.42 37.30 38.07
N GLY A 92 25.61 37.72 39.05
CA GLY A 92 25.42 37.34 40.45
C GLY A 92 24.47 38.36 41.16
N MET A 93 23.63 37.86 42.08
CA MET A 93 23.18 38.45 43.38
C MET A 93 22.36 39.78 43.46
N ASN A 94 21.08 39.69 43.92
CA ASN A 94 20.58 40.13 45.26
C ASN A 94 19.17 40.80 45.36
N THR A 95 18.40 40.25 46.32
CA THR A 95 17.46 40.87 47.29
C THR A 95 15.99 41.22 46.95
N SER A 96 15.15 40.78 47.89
CA SER A 96 13.69 40.72 47.97
C SER A 96 13.00 42.06 48.31
N ILE A 97 11.78 42.28 47.79
CA ILE A 97 10.70 43.03 48.49
C ILE A 97 9.33 42.38 48.18
N LEU A 98 8.60 42.10 49.25
CA LEU A 98 7.21 41.65 49.30
C LEU A 98 6.27 42.84 48.98
N SER A 99 5.33 42.72 48.05
CA SER A 99 4.14 43.57 47.99
C SER A 99 2.96 42.83 47.35
N GLN A 100 1.77 43.24 47.76
CA GLN A 100 0.57 42.43 47.88
C GLN A 100 -0.20 42.20 46.58
N ALA A 101 -1.06 41.19 46.66
CA ALA A 101 -2.07 40.75 45.72
C ALA A 101 -2.85 41.87 45.00
N GLU A 102 -3.07 41.66 43.70
CA GLU A 102 -4.37 41.90 43.07
C GLU A 102 -4.61 40.77 42.05
N GLU A 103 -5.62 39.95 42.32
CA GLU A 103 -6.11 38.87 41.46
C GLU A 103 -6.80 39.46 40.22
N VAL A 104 -6.24 39.19 39.04
CA VAL A 104 -6.97 39.24 37.76
C VAL A 104 -6.57 37.98 36.97
N PRO A 105 -7.51 37.13 36.55
CA PRO A 105 -7.17 35.85 35.93
C PRO A 105 -6.60 36.07 34.52
N PRO A 106 -5.38 35.62 34.20
CA PRO A 106 -4.93 35.56 32.82
C PRO A 106 -5.59 34.37 32.14
N GLY A 107 -6.25 34.66 31.02
CA GLY A 107 -7.03 33.72 30.23
C GLY A 107 -6.28 32.43 29.90
N SER A 108 -7.05 31.33 29.95
CA SER A 108 -6.67 30.02 29.46
C SER A 108 -6.07 30.09 28.06
N PRO A 109 -4.87 29.52 27.83
CA PRO A 109 -4.42 29.22 26.48
C PRO A 109 -5.24 28.02 25.97
N TYR A 110 -6.12 28.30 25.01
CA TYR A 110 -6.71 27.37 24.03
C TYR A 110 -6.83 25.91 24.49
N SER A 111 -7.91 25.62 25.19
CA SER A 111 -8.47 24.27 25.29
C SER A 111 -8.67 23.72 23.88
N ARG A 112 -7.77 22.84 23.41
CA ARG A 112 -8.05 21.95 22.28
C ARG A 112 -9.35 21.23 22.61
N PRO A 113 -10.41 21.29 21.77
CA PRO A 113 -11.54 20.43 21.98
C PRO A 113 -11.08 19.00 21.69
N SER A 114 -10.83 18.24 22.75
CA SER A 114 -10.66 16.80 22.68
C SER A 114 -12.01 16.19 22.31
N TYR A 115 -12.35 16.17 21.02
CA TYR A 115 -13.35 15.25 20.50
C TYR A 115 -12.73 13.85 20.50
N TRP A 116 -12.49 13.30 21.69
CA TRP A 116 -12.31 11.87 21.86
C TRP A 116 -13.69 11.25 21.65
N LEU A 117 -13.97 10.87 20.40
CA LEU A 117 -15.02 9.90 20.14
C LEU A 117 -14.68 8.64 20.92
N ASP A 118 -15.67 8.08 21.62
CA ASP A 118 -15.58 6.73 22.17
C ASP A 118 -15.03 5.79 21.08
N PRO A 119 -13.98 4.99 21.35
CA PRO A 119 -13.39 4.07 20.40
C PRO A 119 -14.43 3.19 19.68
N ALA A 120 -15.52 2.80 20.34
CA ALA A 120 -16.60 2.04 19.72
C ALA A 120 -17.39 2.87 18.68
N LYS A 121 -17.61 4.16 18.94
CA LYS A 121 -18.24 5.09 18.00
C LYS A 121 -17.29 5.45 16.86
N ALA A 122 -16.01 5.70 17.14
CA ALA A 122 -14.99 5.91 16.11
C ALA A 122 -14.92 4.72 15.14
N GLN A 123 -15.00 3.50 15.68
CA GLN A 123 -15.06 2.27 14.89
C GLN A 123 -16.30 2.20 13.98
N GLU A 124 -17.50 2.47 14.51
CA GLU A 124 -18.76 2.46 13.72
C GLU A 124 -18.74 3.51 12.59
N HIS A 125 -18.08 4.64 12.82
CA HIS A 125 -17.92 5.69 11.83
C HIS A 125 -16.94 5.28 10.71
N ILE A 126 -15.82 4.62 11.04
CA ILE A 126 -14.86 4.13 10.04
C ILE A 126 -15.43 2.97 9.21
N ASP A 127 -16.33 2.18 9.80
CA ASP A 127 -17.04 1.11 9.10
C ASP A 127 -17.92 1.61 7.94
N ARG A 128 -18.22 2.91 7.89
CA ARG A 128 -18.93 3.60 6.79
C ARG A 128 -17.99 4.08 5.67
N ILE A 129 -16.68 3.89 5.82
CA ILE A 129 -15.69 4.18 4.78
C ILE A 129 -15.58 2.96 3.86
N HIS A 130 -15.87 3.17 2.59
CA HIS A 130 -15.87 2.09 1.59
C HIS A 130 -14.61 2.05 0.72
N ARG A 131 -13.82 3.12 0.71
CA ARG A 131 -12.64 3.25 -0.15
C ARG A 131 -11.45 3.77 0.63
N PHE A 132 -10.30 3.15 0.43
CA PHE A 132 -9.04 3.60 0.99
C PHE A 132 -8.42 4.65 0.05
N ARG A 133 -8.05 5.80 0.61
CA ARG A 133 -7.61 7.00 -0.15
C ARG A 133 -6.15 7.29 0.15
N ILE A 134 -5.33 7.35 -0.88
CA ILE A 134 -3.89 7.58 -0.76
C ILE A 134 -3.51 8.80 -1.58
N LEU A 135 -2.80 9.76 -0.98
CA LEU A 135 -2.09 10.79 -1.73
C LEU A 135 -0.69 10.27 -2.05
N VAL A 136 -0.34 10.22 -3.33
CA VAL A 136 1.03 9.97 -3.78
C VAL A 136 1.68 11.30 -4.14
N MET A 137 2.72 11.63 -3.40
CA MET A 137 3.40 12.91 -3.43
C MET A 137 4.89 12.73 -3.75
N GLY A 138 5.50 13.73 -4.35
CA GLY A 138 6.93 13.74 -4.65
C GLY A 138 7.20 14.49 -5.95
N ARG A 139 8.47 14.81 -6.19
CA ARG A 139 8.92 15.61 -7.34
C ARG A 139 8.51 15.02 -8.69
N ALA A 140 8.59 15.84 -9.73
CA ALA A 140 8.47 15.36 -11.11
C ALA A 140 9.44 14.18 -11.32
N ASN A 141 8.99 13.13 -12.01
CA ASN A 141 9.79 11.91 -12.25
C ASN A 141 10.22 11.13 -10.97
N ALA A 142 9.61 11.35 -9.81
CA ALA A 142 9.92 10.58 -8.58
C ALA A 142 9.39 9.12 -8.58
N GLY A 143 8.78 8.63 -9.67
CA GLY A 143 8.25 7.27 -9.77
C GLY A 143 6.82 7.07 -9.23
N LYS A 144 6.08 8.15 -8.94
CA LYS A 144 4.70 8.12 -8.40
C LYS A 144 3.75 7.23 -9.21
N THR A 145 3.63 7.49 -10.51
CA THR A 145 2.73 6.74 -11.41
C THR A 145 3.08 5.27 -11.50
N THR A 146 4.38 4.94 -11.48
CA THR A 146 4.87 3.55 -11.49
C THR A 146 4.46 2.81 -10.20
N VAL A 147 4.59 3.45 -9.04
CA VAL A 147 4.13 2.89 -7.75
C VAL A 147 2.61 2.65 -7.79
N LEU A 148 1.83 3.63 -8.29
CA LEU A 148 0.37 3.53 -8.41
C LEU A 148 -0.08 2.34 -9.25
N GLN A 149 0.45 2.24 -10.47
CA GLN A 149 0.11 1.15 -11.39
C GLN A 149 0.44 -0.22 -10.80
N ARG A 150 1.60 -0.32 -10.15
CA ARG A 150 2.07 -1.58 -9.55
C ARG A 150 1.25 -2.01 -8.35
N VAL A 151 0.88 -1.08 -7.47
CA VAL A 151 0.03 -1.37 -6.30
C VAL A 151 -1.36 -1.86 -6.71
N CYS A 152 -1.87 -1.42 -7.85
CA CYS A 152 -3.16 -1.89 -8.36
C CYS A 152 -3.06 -3.10 -9.27
N ASN A 153 -1.87 -3.67 -9.49
CA ASN A 153 -1.62 -4.74 -10.45
C ASN A 153 -2.31 -4.52 -11.80
N ALA A 154 -2.44 -3.25 -12.20
CA ALA A 154 -3.25 -2.83 -13.32
C ALA A 154 -2.33 -2.62 -14.52
N THR A 155 -2.66 -3.28 -15.62
CA THR A 155 -2.09 -2.98 -16.95
C THR A 155 -2.82 -1.80 -17.60
N ASP A 156 -4.05 -1.54 -17.18
CA ASP A 156 -4.88 -0.42 -17.63
C ASP A 156 -4.59 0.88 -16.88
N GLN A 157 -4.85 2.01 -17.55
CA GLN A 157 -4.77 3.33 -16.93
C GLN A 157 -5.94 3.56 -15.95
N PRO A 158 -5.72 4.30 -14.85
CA PRO A 158 -6.80 4.64 -13.93
C PRO A 158 -7.84 5.52 -14.60
N GLU A 159 -9.10 5.33 -14.24
CA GLU A 159 -10.16 6.28 -14.55
C GLU A 159 -10.03 7.50 -13.63
N THR A 160 -10.19 8.69 -14.20
CA THR A 160 -10.12 9.96 -13.47
C THR A 160 -11.53 10.50 -13.24
N PHE A 161 -11.85 10.83 -12.00
CA PHE A 161 -13.10 11.48 -11.61
C PHE A 161 -12.82 12.83 -10.98
N ASP A 162 -13.65 13.83 -11.27
CA ASP A 162 -13.53 15.14 -10.66
C ASP A 162 -14.12 15.17 -9.23
N GLU A 163 -14.08 16.33 -8.59
CA GLU A 163 -14.65 16.56 -7.25
C GLU A 163 -16.15 16.27 -7.13
N LYS A 164 -16.88 16.25 -8.26
CA LYS A 164 -18.32 15.95 -8.33
C LYS A 164 -18.58 14.47 -8.57
N GLY A 165 -17.53 13.67 -8.79
CA GLY A 165 -17.63 12.27 -9.16
C GLY A 165 -17.91 12.04 -10.64
N GLU A 166 -17.80 13.07 -11.48
CA GLU A 166 -17.99 12.96 -12.92
C GLU A 166 -16.72 12.49 -13.59
N LYS A 167 -16.86 11.59 -14.56
CA LYS A 167 -15.71 11.02 -15.26
C LYS A 167 -15.08 12.06 -16.19
N VAL A 168 -13.78 12.29 -16.02
CA VAL A 168 -13.01 13.20 -16.86
C VAL A 168 -12.56 12.47 -18.13
N ASP A 169 -12.70 13.12 -19.29
CA ASP A 169 -12.35 12.54 -20.59
C ASP A 169 -10.86 12.14 -20.66
N ALA A 170 -10.62 10.86 -20.96
CA ALA A 170 -9.30 10.26 -21.07
C ALA A 170 -8.40 10.91 -22.13
N THR A 171 -8.94 11.62 -23.13
CA THR A 171 -8.16 12.34 -24.14
C THR A 171 -7.50 13.60 -23.60
N VAL A 172 -8.16 14.30 -22.67
CA VAL A 172 -7.60 15.42 -21.89
C VAL A 172 -6.59 14.91 -20.87
N VAL A 173 -6.85 13.72 -20.31
CA VAL A 173 -6.02 13.05 -19.29
C VAL A 173 -4.76 12.39 -19.89
N ARG A 174 -4.81 11.80 -21.11
CA ARG A 174 -3.66 11.11 -21.75
C ARG A 174 -2.48 12.03 -22.02
N GLY A 175 -2.75 13.27 -22.40
CA GLY A 175 -1.70 14.28 -22.57
C GLY A 175 -1.13 14.77 -21.23
N SER A 176 -1.90 14.67 -20.14
CA SER A 176 -1.58 15.23 -18.83
C SER A 176 -1.00 14.22 -17.83
N LEU A 177 -1.29 12.92 -17.96
CA LEU A 177 -0.74 11.82 -17.12
C LEU A 177 0.73 11.58 -17.38
N TRP A 178 1.19 12.02 -18.55
CA TRP A 178 2.59 12.06 -18.94
C TRP A 178 3.21 13.47 -18.88
N ARG A 179 2.44 14.55 -18.69
CA ARG A 179 2.95 15.94 -18.72
C ARG A 179 2.60 16.82 -17.52
N GLY A 180 2.09 16.26 -16.41
CA GLY A 180 1.93 17.01 -15.15
C GLY A 180 0.76 18.00 -15.11
N TYR A 181 -0.29 17.78 -15.90
CA TYR A 181 -1.49 18.65 -15.93
C TYR A 181 -2.71 17.95 -15.30
N HIS A 182 -2.61 17.51 -14.05
CA HIS A 182 -3.78 17.02 -13.30
C HIS A 182 -4.06 17.86 -12.07
N ASN A 183 -5.34 17.94 -11.75
CA ASN A 183 -5.80 18.51 -10.51
C ASN A 183 -5.66 17.45 -9.41
N ILE A 184 -4.98 17.81 -8.31
CA ILE A 184 -4.82 16.94 -7.13
C ILE A 184 -6.17 16.53 -6.52
N GLU A 185 -7.22 17.33 -6.72
CA GLU A 185 -8.58 16.99 -6.26
C GLU A 185 -9.20 15.83 -7.03
N ASN A 186 -8.70 15.53 -8.24
CA ASN A 186 -9.23 14.44 -9.04
C ASN A 186 -8.89 13.08 -8.41
N GLU A 187 -9.87 12.19 -8.42
CA GLU A 187 -9.73 10.81 -7.95
C GLU A 187 -9.27 9.91 -9.09
N LEU A 188 -8.16 9.19 -8.86
CA LEU A 188 -7.68 8.14 -9.75
C LEU A 188 -8.13 6.78 -9.23
N VAL A 189 -8.84 6.04 -10.06
CA VAL A 189 -9.49 4.77 -9.70
C VAL A 189 -9.16 3.70 -10.73
N PHE A 190 -8.59 2.59 -10.29
CA PHE A 190 -8.35 1.44 -11.16
C PHE A 190 -9.57 0.50 -11.15
N ARG A 191 -10.00 0.07 -12.33
CA ARG A 191 -11.17 -0.81 -12.49
C ARG A 191 -11.02 -2.12 -11.73
N ASP A 192 -9.83 -2.69 -11.74
CA ASP A 192 -9.53 -3.96 -11.07
C ASP A 192 -9.46 -3.82 -9.55
N ASN A 193 -9.32 -2.60 -9.03
CA ASN A 193 -9.21 -2.31 -7.61
C ASN A 193 -9.99 -1.05 -7.22
N PRO A 194 -11.34 -1.06 -7.33
CA PRO A 194 -12.16 0.13 -7.11
C PRO A 194 -12.20 0.58 -5.65
N GLY A 195 -11.79 -0.29 -4.70
CA GLY A 195 -11.69 0.07 -3.29
C GLY A 195 -10.53 1.02 -2.98
N PHE A 196 -9.57 1.21 -3.90
CA PHE A 196 -8.58 2.27 -3.79
C PHE A 196 -9.01 3.54 -4.54
N VAL A 197 -8.65 4.68 -3.97
CA VAL A 197 -8.63 5.97 -4.64
C VAL A 197 -7.27 6.59 -4.43
N PHE A 198 -6.68 7.10 -5.50
CA PHE A 198 -5.43 7.81 -5.45
C PHE A 198 -5.60 9.27 -5.84
N HIS A 199 -4.83 10.12 -5.18
CA HIS A 199 -4.59 11.49 -5.58
C HIS A 199 -3.10 11.59 -5.95
N ASP A 200 -2.79 12.20 -7.09
CA ASP A 200 -1.42 12.44 -7.53
C ASP A 200 -1.11 13.93 -7.38
N SER A 201 -0.02 14.25 -6.68
CA SER A 201 0.36 15.64 -6.40
C SER A 201 0.87 16.41 -7.62
N CYS A 202 0.96 15.79 -8.81
CA CYS A 202 1.56 16.36 -10.02
C CYS A 202 2.93 16.96 -9.74
N GLY A 203 3.96 16.11 -9.79
CA GLY A 203 5.22 16.37 -9.12
C GLY A 203 5.74 17.80 -9.22
N PHE A 204 6.03 18.39 -8.07
CA PHE A 204 6.50 19.76 -7.96
C PHE A 204 7.95 19.88 -8.46
N GLU A 205 8.22 20.94 -9.23
CA GLU A 205 9.58 21.33 -9.62
C GLU A 205 10.14 22.29 -8.57
N ALA A 206 11.46 22.26 -8.37
CA ALA A 206 12.13 23.17 -7.47
C ALA A 206 11.98 24.62 -7.98
N GLY A 207 11.10 25.41 -7.35
CA GLY A 207 10.93 26.83 -7.64
C GLY A 207 9.50 27.31 -7.90
N SER A 208 8.51 26.42 -8.06
CA SER A 208 7.11 26.83 -8.21
C SER A 208 6.35 26.75 -6.88
N GLU A 209 6.55 27.75 -6.00
CA GLU A 209 5.91 27.83 -4.68
C GLU A 209 4.37 27.66 -4.73
N GLU A 210 3.75 28.20 -5.79
CA GLU A 210 2.30 28.12 -6.04
C GLU A 210 1.81 26.67 -6.18
N SER A 211 2.59 25.80 -6.84
CA SER A 211 2.21 24.39 -7.01
C SER A 211 2.23 23.63 -5.69
N PHE A 212 3.17 23.99 -4.81
CA PHE A 212 3.35 23.33 -3.53
C PHE A 212 2.29 23.76 -2.51
N ASP A 213 1.88 25.03 -2.54
CA ASP A 213 0.79 25.55 -1.71
C ASP A 213 -0.54 24.84 -1.98
N ILE A 214 -0.83 24.52 -3.24
CA ILE A 214 -2.00 23.74 -3.64
C ILE A 214 -1.98 22.36 -2.95
N VAL A 215 -0.83 21.67 -2.96
CA VAL A 215 -0.69 20.36 -2.31
C VAL A 215 -0.83 20.46 -0.80
N MET A 216 -0.20 21.46 -0.16
CA MET A 216 -0.30 21.69 1.28
C MET A 216 -1.73 21.99 1.71
N LYS A 217 -2.46 22.80 0.92
CA LYS A 217 -3.87 23.09 1.15
C LYS A 217 -4.70 21.81 1.04
N PHE A 218 -4.53 21.04 -0.03
CA PHE A 218 -5.20 19.76 -0.23
C PHE A 218 -4.99 18.82 0.97
N VAL A 219 -3.75 18.66 1.43
CA VAL A 219 -3.44 17.80 2.58
C VAL A 219 -4.15 18.28 3.84
N ARG A 220 -4.11 19.59 4.14
CA ARG A 220 -4.76 20.14 5.34
C ARG A 220 -6.28 19.95 5.30
N ASP A 221 -6.89 20.18 4.14
CA ASP A 221 -8.34 20.06 3.95
C ASP A 221 -8.78 18.60 4.04
N ARG A 222 -8.09 17.70 3.33
CA ARG A 222 -8.45 16.28 3.24
C ARG A 222 -8.04 15.48 4.46
N ALA A 223 -7.00 15.88 5.20
CA ALA A 223 -6.65 15.22 6.46
C ALA A 223 -7.68 15.50 7.58
N LYS A 224 -8.35 16.66 7.52
CA LYS A 224 -9.28 17.14 8.55
C LYS A 224 -10.74 17.22 8.10
N ALA A 225 -11.06 16.73 6.89
CA ALA A 225 -12.41 16.76 6.33
C ALA A 225 -13.44 16.16 7.30
N THR A 226 -14.62 16.76 7.44
CA THR A 226 -15.66 16.22 8.35
C THR A 226 -16.22 14.90 7.86
N ARG A 227 -16.26 14.74 6.53
CA ARG A 227 -16.72 13.56 5.82
C ARG A 227 -15.60 12.55 5.67
N LEU A 228 -15.80 11.36 6.26
CA LEU A 228 -14.78 10.31 6.28
C LEU A 228 -14.50 9.74 4.90
N ASP A 229 -15.51 9.73 4.03
CA ASP A 229 -15.44 9.34 2.63
C ASP A 229 -14.67 10.35 1.75
N GLU A 230 -14.38 11.55 2.26
CA GLU A 230 -13.57 12.55 1.57
C GLU A 230 -12.13 12.62 2.09
N ARG A 231 -11.83 11.96 3.23
CA ARG A 231 -10.50 12.02 3.86
C ARG A 231 -9.46 11.20 3.11
N ILE A 232 -8.24 11.72 3.02
CA ILE A 232 -7.08 10.89 2.71
C ILE A 232 -6.69 10.06 3.95
N HIS A 233 -6.28 8.81 3.73
CA HIS A 233 -6.00 7.84 4.78
C HIS A 233 -4.50 7.59 4.97
N ALA A 234 -3.70 7.78 3.91
CA ALA A 234 -2.25 7.73 3.97
C ALA A 234 -1.62 8.66 2.92
N ILE A 235 -0.38 9.07 3.16
CA ILE A 235 0.44 9.83 2.22
C ILE A 235 1.69 9.00 1.90
N TRP A 236 1.93 8.73 0.63
CA TRP A 236 3.15 8.13 0.11
C TRP A 236 4.03 9.22 -0.49
N PHE A 237 5.16 9.50 0.15
CA PHE A 237 6.07 10.57 -0.24
C PHE A 237 7.29 9.97 -0.96
N CYS A 238 7.31 10.03 -2.29
CA CYS A 238 8.37 9.50 -3.12
C CYS A 238 9.59 10.43 -3.17
N ILE A 239 10.74 9.90 -2.78
CA ILE A 239 12.07 10.52 -2.91
C ILE A 239 12.93 9.62 -3.79
N PRO A 240 13.29 10.04 -5.02
CA PRO A 240 14.10 9.22 -5.91
C PRO A 240 15.57 9.21 -5.47
N LEU A 241 16.20 8.03 -5.49
CA LEU A 241 17.61 7.86 -5.07
C LEU A 241 18.63 8.33 -6.11
N ASN A 242 18.20 8.53 -7.37
CA ASN A 242 19.07 8.87 -8.49
C ASN A 242 19.41 10.36 -8.63
N GLU A 243 18.88 11.22 -7.75
CA GLU A 243 19.22 12.64 -7.70
C GLU A 243 20.09 12.90 -6.46
N SER A 244 21.20 13.62 -6.63
CA SER A 244 22.03 14.02 -5.50
C SER A 244 21.17 14.77 -4.47
N LEU A 245 20.82 14.10 -3.37
CA LEU A 245 19.98 14.62 -2.27
C LEU A 245 20.47 15.97 -1.71
N ARG A 246 21.68 16.39 -2.07
CA ARG A 246 22.36 17.60 -1.61
C ARG A 246 21.85 18.92 -2.21
N VAL A 247 21.16 18.94 -3.34
CA VAL A 247 20.96 20.20 -4.10
C VAL A 247 19.52 20.73 -4.14
N SER A 248 18.49 19.93 -3.84
CA SER A 248 17.11 20.44 -3.93
C SER A 248 16.13 19.67 -3.05
N MET A 249 16.17 19.95 -1.75
CA MET A 249 15.22 19.43 -0.75
C MET A 249 14.27 20.51 -0.19
N ALA A 250 14.21 21.69 -0.80
CA ALA A 250 13.47 22.83 -0.22
C ALA A 250 11.98 22.53 -0.03
N ALA A 251 11.35 21.88 -1.02
CA ALA A 251 9.94 21.51 -0.96
C ALA A 251 9.68 20.41 0.09
N GLU A 252 10.56 19.42 0.16
CA GLU A 252 10.51 18.38 1.18
C GLU A 252 10.70 18.96 2.59
N MET A 253 11.69 19.84 2.79
CA MET A 253 11.89 20.55 4.05
C MET A 253 10.61 21.29 4.45
N ARG A 254 10.06 22.06 3.53
CA ARG A 254 8.83 22.82 3.75
C ARG A 254 7.66 21.90 4.13
N PHE A 255 7.50 20.76 3.44
CA PHE A 255 6.45 19.78 3.77
C PHE A 255 6.57 19.32 5.22
N PHE A 256 7.74 18.79 5.58
CA PHE A 256 7.95 18.16 6.89
C PHE A 256 8.11 19.19 8.03
N ASP A 257 8.39 20.46 7.73
CA ASP A 257 8.44 21.54 8.72
C ASP A 257 7.08 22.23 8.94
N GLU A 258 6.22 22.34 7.90
CA GLU A 258 5.03 23.20 7.92
C GLU A 258 3.68 22.46 7.73
N CYS A 259 3.68 21.17 7.34
CA CYS A 259 2.46 20.43 7.02
C CYS A 259 1.99 19.54 8.18
N ASP A 260 1.02 20.03 8.96
CA ASP A 260 0.30 19.17 9.89
C ASP A 260 -0.68 18.24 9.16
N THR A 261 -0.29 16.98 9.01
CA THR A 261 -1.13 15.91 8.42
C THR A 261 -2.11 15.28 9.44
N GLY A 262 -2.12 15.75 10.69
CA GLY A 262 -3.01 15.27 11.74
C GLY A 262 -2.83 13.77 12.05
N HIS A 263 -3.84 12.97 11.71
CA HIS A 263 -3.82 11.52 11.93
C HIS A 263 -3.34 10.73 10.71
N VAL A 264 -3.14 11.38 9.57
CA VAL A 264 -2.75 10.74 8.31
C VAL A 264 -1.25 10.46 8.34
N PRO A 265 -0.81 9.19 8.30
CA PRO A 265 0.60 8.86 8.30
C PRO A 265 1.24 9.25 6.96
N VAL A 266 2.46 9.78 7.04
CA VAL A 266 3.34 10.00 5.88
C VAL A 266 4.38 8.90 5.86
N ILE A 267 4.49 8.17 4.75
CA ILE A 267 5.48 7.11 4.54
C ILE A 267 6.41 7.56 3.43
N VAL A 268 7.70 7.63 3.72
CA VAL A 268 8.70 8.02 2.72
C VAL A 268 9.08 6.80 1.90
N LEU A 269 8.91 6.90 0.59
CA LEU A 269 9.26 5.87 -0.38
C LEU A 269 10.54 6.28 -1.10
N LEU A 270 11.64 5.59 -0.82
CA LEU A 270 12.87 5.72 -1.59
C LEU A 270 12.70 4.96 -2.90
N THR A 271 12.49 5.69 -3.99
CA THR A 271 12.21 5.11 -5.30
C THR A 271 13.48 5.06 -6.15
N LYS A 272 13.42 4.30 -7.26
CA LYS A 272 14.54 4.13 -8.19
C LYS A 272 15.78 3.54 -7.54
N ALA A 273 15.61 2.71 -6.51
CA ALA A 273 16.73 2.03 -5.87
C ALA A 273 17.49 1.10 -6.84
N ASP A 274 16.86 0.66 -7.92
CA ASP A 274 17.49 -0.11 -9.00
C ASP A 274 18.61 0.64 -9.74
N THR A 275 18.65 1.98 -9.68
CA THR A 275 19.76 2.75 -10.26
C THR A 275 21.06 2.61 -9.46
N LEU A 276 20.97 2.20 -8.18
CA LEU A 276 22.13 2.01 -7.33
C LEU A 276 23.01 0.84 -7.80
N SER A 277 22.44 -0.13 -8.54
CA SER A 277 23.20 -1.23 -9.14
C SER A 277 24.31 -0.72 -10.08
N LEU A 278 24.02 0.28 -10.90
CA LEU A 278 24.99 0.89 -11.80
C LEU A 278 26.05 1.70 -11.03
N GLU A 279 25.64 2.40 -9.98
CA GLU A 279 26.57 3.11 -9.08
C GLU A 279 27.52 2.13 -8.38
N ALA A 280 27.01 1.01 -7.90
CA ALA A 280 27.77 -0.05 -7.25
C ALA A 280 28.80 -0.68 -8.18
N ILE A 281 28.38 -1.03 -9.42
CA ILE A 281 29.29 -1.57 -10.44
C ILE A 281 30.39 -0.54 -10.76
N GLN A 282 30.02 0.72 -10.95
CA GLN A 282 30.97 1.78 -11.25
C GLN A 282 31.97 1.99 -10.09
N GLU A 283 31.53 1.91 -8.83
CA GLU A 283 32.40 2.00 -7.67
C GLU A 283 33.44 0.88 -7.66
N LEU A 284 33.02 -0.37 -7.90
CA LEU A 284 33.91 -1.53 -7.94
C LEU A 284 34.88 -1.48 -9.13
N MET A 285 34.43 -1.01 -10.29
CA MET A 285 35.31 -0.76 -11.45
C MET A 285 36.35 0.31 -11.14
N ASN A 286 36.00 1.37 -10.43
CA ASN A 286 36.94 2.41 -9.99
C ASN A 286 37.97 1.89 -8.97
N GLN A 287 37.65 0.81 -8.25
CA GLN A 287 38.57 0.10 -7.36
C GLN A 287 39.47 -0.91 -8.11
N GLY A 288 39.37 -0.97 -9.44
CA GLY A 288 40.23 -1.80 -10.30
C GLY A 288 39.71 -3.22 -10.52
N MET A 289 38.46 -3.52 -10.14
CA MET A 289 37.85 -4.82 -10.45
C MET A 289 37.51 -4.93 -11.94
N SER A 290 37.55 -6.15 -12.48
CA SER A 290 37.01 -6.43 -13.81
C SER A 290 35.48 -6.22 -13.84
N VAL A 291 34.90 -6.04 -15.01
CA VAL A 291 33.44 -5.89 -15.17
C VAL A 291 32.70 -7.09 -14.57
N ASP A 292 33.16 -8.31 -14.85
CA ASP A 292 32.51 -9.53 -14.35
C ASP A 292 32.61 -9.65 -12.82
N ASP A 293 33.73 -9.25 -12.22
CA ASP A 293 33.89 -9.28 -10.76
C ASP A 293 33.06 -8.18 -10.10
N ALA A 294 33.01 -6.99 -10.70
CA ALA A 294 32.20 -5.86 -10.25
C ALA A 294 30.70 -6.21 -10.28
N MET A 295 30.22 -6.87 -11.34
CA MET A 295 28.83 -7.33 -11.41
C MET A 295 28.50 -8.36 -10.33
N ARG A 296 29.43 -9.27 -10.00
CA ARG A 296 29.23 -10.25 -8.91
C ARG A 296 29.24 -9.63 -7.52
N GLY A 297 30.05 -8.58 -7.30
CA GLY A 297 30.13 -7.85 -6.04
C GLY A 297 29.10 -6.73 -5.87
N ALA A 298 28.37 -6.36 -6.92
CA ALA A 298 27.52 -5.17 -6.93
C ALA A 298 26.43 -5.19 -5.86
N ALA A 299 25.83 -6.35 -5.55
CA ALA A 299 24.73 -6.45 -4.60
C ALA A 299 25.10 -5.98 -3.18
N GLU A 300 26.29 -6.34 -2.69
CA GLU A 300 26.75 -5.92 -1.36
C GLU A 300 27.02 -4.42 -1.29
N VAL A 301 27.59 -3.86 -2.36
CA VAL A 301 27.86 -2.43 -2.48
C VAL A 301 26.56 -1.64 -2.63
N GLU A 302 25.61 -2.13 -3.42
CA GLU A 302 24.28 -1.57 -3.59
C GLU A 302 23.54 -1.48 -2.26
N GLU A 303 23.53 -2.56 -1.47
CA GLU A 303 22.92 -2.57 -0.14
C GLU A 303 23.58 -1.55 0.79
N ARG A 304 24.91 -1.44 0.77
CA ARG A 304 25.65 -0.45 1.55
C ARG A 304 25.30 0.99 1.15
N ILE A 305 25.22 1.27 -0.15
CA ILE A 305 24.83 2.59 -0.68
C ILE A 305 23.39 2.91 -0.28
N LEU A 306 22.46 1.96 -0.43
CA LEU A 306 21.07 2.13 -0.04
C LEU A 306 20.94 2.43 1.46
N ASN A 307 21.61 1.66 2.31
CA ASN A 307 21.60 1.86 3.76
C ASN A 307 22.17 3.23 4.14
N HIS A 308 23.23 3.67 3.48
CA HIS A 308 23.79 5.00 3.67
C HIS A 308 22.76 6.10 3.34
N TYR A 309 22.12 6.02 2.18
CA TYR A 309 21.08 7.00 1.79
C TYR A 309 19.86 6.97 2.70
N LEU A 310 19.38 5.78 3.06
CA LEU A 310 18.26 5.64 3.99
C LEU A 310 18.57 6.26 5.34
N GLN A 311 19.79 6.04 5.87
CA GLN A 311 20.20 6.64 7.13
C GLN A 311 20.31 8.16 7.03
N MET A 312 20.89 8.69 5.93
CA MET A 312 20.94 10.13 5.69
C MET A 312 19.54 10.77 5.67
N VAL A 313 18.59 10.16 4.94
CA VAL A 313 17.21 10.67 4.85
C VAL A 313 16.52 10.60 6.21
N LYS A 314 16.70 9.52 6.96
CA LYS A 314 16.19 9.38 8.34
C LYS A 314 16.76 10.45 9.27
N ASP A 315 18.07 10.64 9.28
CA ASP A 315 18.76 11.61 10.13
C ASP A 315 18.35 13.05 9.85
N TRP A 316 17.90 13.31 8.62
CA TRP A 316 17.41 14.59 8.19
C TRP A 316 15.91 14.79 8.50
N LEU A 317 15.04 13.86 8.10
CA LEU A 317 13.58 14.01 8.23
C LEU A 317 13.06 13.75 9.65
N ASN A 318 13.71 12.91 10.44
CA ASN A 318 13.28 12.65 11.82
C ASN A 318 13.45 13.86 12.74
N LYS A 319 14.22 14.87 12.33
CA LYS A 319 14.45 16.12 13.08
C LYS A 319 13.45 17.22 12.74
N LYS A 320 12.50 16.95 11.83
CA LYS A 320 11.52 17.91 11.35
C LYS A 320 10.32 18.01 12.29
N SER A 321 9.53 19.09 12.16
CA SER A 321 8.35 19.33 12.99
C SER A 321 7.29 18.22 12.85
N PHE A 322 7.14 17.68 11.64
CA PHE A 322 6.18 16.65 11.30
C PHE A 322 6.91 15.48 10.63
N PRO A 323 7.69 14.67 11.37
CA PRO A 323 8.50 13.61 10.78
C PRO A 323 7.61 12.51 10.15
N PRO A 324 8.10 11.83 9.10
CA PRO A 324 7.38 10.69 8.54
C PRO A 324 7.26 9.55 9.55
N LYS A 325 6.21 8.76 9.38
CA LYS A 325 5.91 7.62 10.25
C LYS A 325 6.82 6.43 9.99
N ASP A 326 7.20 6.22 8.73
CA ASP A 326 8.06 5.12 8.30
C ASP A 326 8.77 5.42 6.97
N TYR A 327 9.74 4.58 6.62
CA TYR A 327 10.56 4.68 5.42
C TYR A 327 10.66 3.31 4.73
N LEU A 328 10.47 3.28 3.42
CA LEU A 328 10.56 2.05 2.64
C LEU A 328 11.32 2.28 1.34
N SER A 329 12.26 1.39 1.02
CA SER A 329 12.90 1.35 -0.30
C SER A 329 12.09 0.51 -1.26
N LEU A 330 11.90 1.02 -2.48
CA LEU A 330 11.20 0.32 -3.56
C LEU A 330 12.14 0.14 -4.75
N SER A 331 12.38 -1.12 -5.11
CA SER A 331 13.19 -1.55 -6.26
C SER A 331 12.33 -2.35 -7.23
N GLY A 332 12.64 -2.30 -8.53
CA GLY A 332 12.00 -3.18 -9.52
C GLY A 332 10.51 -2.90 -9.78
N MET A 333 10.00 -1.74 -9.39
CA MET A 333 8.58 -1.34 -9.56
C MET A 333 8.14 -1.21 -11.03
N GLN A 334 9.06 -1.33 -11.98
CA GLN A 334 8.83 -1.43 -13.42
C GLN A 334 8.57 -2.87 -13.90
N GLN A 335 8.98 -3.90 -13.16
CA GLN A 335 8.89 -5.31 -13.57
C GLN A 335 7.51 -5.91 -13.31
N GLU A 336 6.79 -6.42 -14.30
CA GLU A 336 5.48 -7.03 -14.08
C GLU A 336 5.50 -8.05 -12.92
N GLY A 337 4.54 -7.93 -12.00
CA GLY A 337 4.47 -8.78 -10.81
C GLY A 337 5.37 -8.40 -9.62
N ALA A 338 6.06 -7.25 -9.62
CA ALA A 338 6.84 -6.90 -8.43
C ALA A 338 5.97 -6.78 -7.16
N ASP A 339 6.55 -7.26 -6.06
CA ASP A 339 5.86 -7.40 -4.80
C ASP A 339 5.61 -6.05 -4.11
N CYS A 340 4.35 -5.76 -3.81
CA CYS A 340 3.91 -4.58 -3.05
C CYS A 340 3.61 -4.89 -1.58
N THR A 341 3.80 -6.13 -1.14
CA THR A 341 3.47 -6.59 0.22
C THR A 341 4.16 -5.74 1.27
N SER A 342 5.44 -5.42 1.08
CA SER A 342 6.19 -4.55 1.98
C SER A 342 5.59 -3.14 2.11
N LEU A 343 5.12 -2.54 1.01
CA LEU A 343 4.47 -1.22 0.99
C LEU A 343 3.12 -1.23 1.69
N ILE A 344 2.30 -2.25 1.42
CA ILE A 344 1.00 -2.40 2.06
C ILE A 344 1.16 -2.66 3.56
N THR A 345 2.07 -3.56 3.96
CA THR A 345 2.35 -3.88 5.36
C THR A 345 2.92 -2.67 6.12
N CYS A 346 3.86 -1.94 5.52
CA CYS A 346 4.39 -0.69 6.07
C CYS A 346 3.25 0.33 6.27
N THR A 347 2.37 0.48 5.27
CA THR A 347 1.22 1.38 5.37
C THR A 347 0.24 0.95 6.46
N ALA A 348 -0.07 -0.34 6.57
CA ALA A 348 -0.95 -0.86 7.61
C ALA A 348 -0.39 -0.59 9.01
N ASN A 349 0.90 -0.85 9.23
CA ASN A 349 1.57 -0.61 10.52
C ASN A 349 1.69 0.88 10.88
N ALA A 350 1.68 1.77 9.89
CA ALA A 350 1.71 3.21 10.10
C ALA A 350 0.35 3.80 10.55
N LEU A 351 -0.75 3.12 10.26
CA LEU A 351 -2.11 3.55 10.62
C LEU A 351 -2.34 3.43 12.14
N LYS A 352 -3.13 4.35 12.69
CA LYS A 352 -3.49 4.35 14.12
C LYS A 352 -4.76 3.53 14.41
N GLU A 353 -5.68 3.49 13.46
CA GLU A 353 -7.00 2.89 13.63
C GLU A 353 -7.06 1.50 12.97
N GLU A 354 -7.39 0.47 13.75
CA GLU A 354 -7.50 -0.92 13.28
C GLU A 354 -8.54 -1.07 12.15
N ALA A 355 -9.58 -0.24 12.16
CA ALA A 355 -10.58 -0.19 11.09
C ALA A 355 -9.98 0.24 9.74
N LEU A 356 -9.00 1.14 9.75
CA LEU A 356 -8.28 1.57 8.55
C LEU A 356 -7.27 0.51 8.10
N GLU A 357 -6.62 -0.19 9.03
CA GLU A 357 -5.80 -1.38 8.71
C GLU A 357 -6.66 -2.43 7.98
N GLN A 358 -7.82 -2.75 8.55
CA GLN A 358 -8.80 -3.67 7.94
C GLN A 358 -9.25 -3.18 6.56
N LEU A 359 -9.58 -1.89 6.40
CA LEU A 359 -9.97 -1.31 5.12
C LEU A 359 -8.84 -1.44 4.09
N LEU A 360 -7.60 -1.05 4.41
CA LEU A 360 -6.45 -1.16 3.51
C LEU A 360 -6.23 -2.60 3.04
N LEU A 361 -6.15 -3.54 3.99
CA LEU A 361 -5.80 -4.92 3.69
C LEU A 361 -6.92 -5.64 2.92
N SER A 362 -8.18 -5.43 3.32
CA SER A 362 -9.35 -6.04 2.65
C SER A 362 -9.64 -5.47 1.25
N THR A 363 -8.97 -4.38 0.84
CA THR A 363 -9.22 -3.73 -0.46
C THR A 363 -8.70 -4.55 -1.65
N ARG A 364 -7.68 -5.41 -1.48
CA ARG A 364 -7.04 -6.14 -2.58
C ARG A 364 -7.10 -7.65 -2.39
N GLN A 365 -7.41 -8.37 -3.47
CA GLN A 365 -7.48 -9.83 -3.49
C GLN A 365 -6.16 -10.52 -3.12
N SER A 366 -5.03 -10.00 -3.62
CA SER A 366 -3.71 -10.60 -3.39
C SER A 366 -3.15 -10.37 -1.98
N ASN A 367 -3.84 -9.62 -1.12
CA ASN A 367 -3.38 -9.35 0.24
C ASN A 367 -3.87 -10.42 1.24
N LEU A 368 -4.44 -11.53 0.77
CA LEU A 368 -5.13 -12.49 1.63
C LEU A 368 -4.22 -13.05 2.74
N GLU A 369 -2.96 -13.34 2.43
CA GLU A 369 -1.96 -13.77 3.40
C GLU A 369 -1.70 -12.71 4.48
N ILE A 370 -1.52 -11.45 4.07
CA ILE A 370 -1.35 -10.32 4.98
C ILE A 370 -2.60 -10.12 5.85
N CYS A 371 -3.80 -10.27 5.27
CA CYS A 371 -5.06 -10.21 6.00
C CYS A 371 -5.14 -11.28 7.09
N MET A 372 -4.75 -12.52 6.78
CA MET A 372 -4.72 -13.62 7.75
C MET A 372 -3.70 -13.36 8.86
N GLU A 373 -2.48 -12.91 8.50
CA GLU A 373 -1.45 -12.56 9.47
C GLU A 373 -1.93 -11.48 10.44
N PHE A 374 -2.48 -10.37 9.93
CA PHE A 374 -2.99 -9.29 10.78
C PHE A 374 -4.19 -9.73 11.63
N ALA A 375 -5.11 -10.53 11.08
CA ALA A 375 -6.23 -11.09 11.85
C ALA A 375 -5.72 -11.86 13.08
N ILE A 376 -4.67 -12.66 12.92
CA ILE A 376 -4.05 -13.45 13.98
C ILE A 376 -3.28 -12.53 14.95
N MET A 377 -2.35 -11.74 14.43
CA MET A 377 -1.38 -10.97 15.23
C MET A 377 -2.01 -9.81 15.98
N LYS A 378 -3.08 -9.20 15.45
CA LYS A 378 -3.79 -8.09 16.09
C LYS A 378 -5.01 -8.57 16.87
N THR A 379 -5.95 -9.22 16.17
CA THR A 379 -7.28 -9.48 16.75
C THR A 379 -7.31 -10.76 17.55
N LEU A 380 -6.86 -11.89 16.99
CA LEU A 380 -6.87 -13.16 17.69
C LEU A 380 -5.99 -13.12 18.94
N LYS A 381 -4.77 -12.57 18.80
CA LYS A 381 -3.85 -12.29 19.90
C LYS A 381 -4.55 -11.55 21.05
N ARG A 382 -5.17 -10.40 20.76
CA ARG A 382 -5.91 -9.60 21.75
C ARG A 382 -7.03 -10.40 22.43
N LEU A 383 -7.74 -11.24 21.70
CA LEU A 383 -8.83 -12.06 22.24
C LEU A 383 -8.31 -13.21 23.10
N MET A 384 -7.17 -13.80 22.76
CA MET A 384 -6.48 -14.82 23.58
C MET A 384 -5.91 -14.23 24.88
N THR A 385 -5.42 -12.98 24.86
CA THR A 385 -4.85 -12.32 26.05
C THR A 385 -5.90 -11.88 27.07
N LYS A 386 -7.16 -11.64 26.67
CA LYS A 386 -8.23 -11.19 27.58
C LYS A 386 -8.67 -12.30 28.54
N GLN A 387 -7.94 -12.46 29.64
CA GLN A 387 -8.29 -13.42 30.69
C GLN A 387 -9.66 -13.10 31.30
N GLY A 388 -10.51 -14.12 31.45
CA GLY A 388 -11.83 -14.01 32.09
C GLY A 388 -12.97 -13.53 31.18
N TYR A 389 -12.68 -13.06 29.95
CA TYR A 389 -13.72 -12.62 29.02
C TYR A 389 -14.19 -13.78 28.13
N LYS A 390 -15.47 -14.16 28.27
CA LYS A 390 -16.10 -15.20 27.46
C LYS A 390 -16.55 -14.63 26.11
N VAL A 391 -15.67 -14.65 25.12
CA VAL A 391 -16.01 -14.27 23.73
C VAL A 391 -16.99 -15.29 23.16
N GLN A 392 -18.15 -14.83 22.71
CA GLN A 392 -19.10 -15.70 22.02
C GLN A 392 -18.53 -16.15 20.66
N PRO A 393 -18.78 -17.39 20.21
CA PRO A 393 -18.24 -17.91 18.94
C PRO A 393 -18.61 -17.02 17.74
N ALA A 394 -19.87 -16.55 17.71
CA ALA A 394 -20.35 -15.61 16.70
C ALA A 394 -19.59 -14.27 16.69
N SER A 395 -19.21 -13.76 17.87
CA SER A 395 -18.40 -12.54 17.97
C SER A 395 -16.98 -12.77 17.47
N LEU A 396 -16.36 -13.90 17.82
CA LEU A 396 -15.03 -14.26 17.31
C LEU A 396 -15.04 -14.36 15.78
N THR A 397 -16.03 -15.09 15.24
CA THR A 397 -16.29 -15.22 13.80
C THR A 397 -16.41 -13.86 13.13
N PHE A 398 -17.23 -12.97 13.69
CA PHE A 398 -17.40 -11.61 13.19
C PHE A 398 -16.07 -10.83 13.18
N TYR A 399 -15.31 -10.85 14.27
CA TYR A 399 -14.05 -10.11 14.34
C TYR A 399 -13.00 -10.62 13.35
N MET A 400 -12.93 -11.94 13.10
CA MET A 400 -12.04 -12.50 12.08
C MET A 400 -12.47 -12.08 10.68
N SER A 401 -13.77 -12.08 10.39
CA SER A 401 -14.30 -11.74 9.06
C SER A 401 -13.95 -10.32 8.61
N ARG A 402 -13.72 -9.38 9.54
CA ARG A 402 -13.44 -7.97 9.23
C ARG A 402 -12.09 -7.75 8.53
N TRP A 403 -11.17 -8.69 8.64
CA TRP A 403 -9.83 -8.57 8.03
C TRP A 403 -9.81 -9.05 6.59
N LEU A 404 -10.76 -9.89 6.18
CA LEU A 404 -10.71 -10.54 4.88
C LEU A 404 -11.51 -9.75 3.84
N PRO A 405 -11.07 -9.77 2.56
CA PRO A 405 -11.77 -9.08 1.50
C PRO A 405 -13.22 -9.60 1.39
N TYR A 406 -14.18 -8.69 1.47
CA TYR A 406 -15.58 -8.99 1.18
C TYR A 406 -16.23 -7.80 0.50
N VAL A 407 -17.21 -8.08 -0.35
CA VAL A 407 -17.95 -7.07 -1.09
C VAL A 407 -18.78 -6.23 -0.12
N ARG A 408 -18.31 -5.03 0.23
CA ARG A 408 -19.07 -4.01 0.99
C ARG A 408 -20.16 -3.33 0.14
N ASN A 409 -20.91 -4.08 -0.68
CA ASN A 409 -21.98 -3.51 -1.51
C ASN A 409 -23.30 -3.51 -0.76
N GLY A 410 -23.56 -2.49 0.06
CA GLY A 410 -24.90 -2.14 0.57
C GLY A 410 -25.61 -3.16 1.47
N ASP A 411 -25.23 -4.43 1.44
CA ASP A 411 -25.68 -5.45 2.36
C ASP A 411 -24.91 -5.27 3.66
N THR A 412 -25.68 -4.84 4.66
CA THR A 412 -25.31 -4.66 6.06
C THR A 412 -24.08 -5.47 6.44
N ILE A 413 -23.04 -4.75 6.90
CA ILE A 413 -22.02 -5.29 7.81
C ILE A 413 -22.71 -6.29 8.72
N PRO A 414 -22.13 -7.48 8.98
CA PRO A 414 -22.69 -8.37 9.98
C PRO A 414 -22.67 -7.65 11.34
N HIS A 415 -23.68 -6.86 11.65
CA HIS A 415 -23.87 -6.36 12.99
C HIS A 415 -24.00 -7.59 13.90
N PRO A 416 -23.61 -7.50 15.18
CA PRO A 416 -23.79 -8.60 16.12
C PRO A 416 -25.22 -9.19 16.11
N GLY A 417 -26.23 -8.40 15.73
CA GLY A 417 -27.63 -8.80 15.60
C GLY A 417 -28.06 -9.46 14.29
N ARG A 418 -27.24 -9.48 13.22
CA ARG A 418 -27.52 -10.11 11.92
C ARG A 418 -26.42 -11.11 11.53
N SER A 419 -25.94 -11.85 12.55
CA SER A 419 -24.77 -12.72 12.46
C SER A 419 -24.93 -13.82 11.41
N LEU A 420 -23.91 -13.99 10.59
CA LEU A 420 -23.68 -15.23 9.86
C LEU A 420 -23.68 -16.40 10.85
N LYS A 421 -24.41 -17.46 10.53
CA LYS A 421 -24.48 -18.66 11.37
C LYS A 421 -23.33 -19.58 10.98
N MET A 422 -22.32 -19.66 11.86
CA MET A 422 -21.21 -20.58 11.71
C MET A 422 -21.18 -21.53 12.92
N PRO A 423 -21.06 -22.86 12.71
CA PRO A 423 -20.88 -23.79 13.81
C PRO A 423 -19.53 -23.56 14.50
N THR A 424 -19.37 -24.11 15.71
CA THR A 424 -18.07 -24.13 16.37
C THR A 424 -17.09 -24.97 15.55
N LEU A 425 -15.90 -24.42 15.30
CA LEU A 425 -14.83 -25.10 14.56
C LEU A 425 -13.76 -25.69 15.48
N SER A 426 -13.88 -25.43 16.78
CA SER A 426 -12.99 -25.94 17.82
C SER A 426 -13.52 -27.25 18.42
N ILE A 427 -12.58 -28.14 18.77
CA ILE A 427 -12.82 -29.37 19.54
C ILE A 427 -12.51 -29.19 21.03
N SER A 428 -11.75 -28.15 21.36
CA SER A 428 -11.41 -27.76 22.72
C SER A 428 -12.63 -27.30 23.54
N LYS A 429 -12.48 -27.32 24.87
CA LYS A 429 -13.51 -26.83 25.80
C LYS A 429 -13.83 -25.35 25.53
N GLN A 430 -15.11 -25.04 25.33
CA GLN A 430 -15.57 -23.68 25.06
C GLN A 430 -15.00 -22.67 26.07
N TYR A 431 -14.53 -21.53 25.54
CA TYR A 431 -13.87 -20.44 26.28
C TYR A 431 -12.45 -20.72 26.80
N SER A 432 -11.83 -21.87 26.51
CA SER A 432 -10.38 -22.01 26.71
C SER A 432 -9.61 -21.13 25.71
N MET A 433 -8.36 -20.79 26.03
CA MET A 433 -7.49 -20.06 25.08
C MET A 433 -7.30 -20.87 23.79
N GLN A 434 -7.14 -22.19 23.93
CA GLN A 434 -7.04 -23.11 22.80
C GLN A 434 -8.32 -23.12 21.95
N TYR A 435 -9.50 -23.05 22.58
CA TYR A 435 -10.77 -22.90 21.85
C TYR A 435 -10.80 -21.62 21.00
N VAL A 436 -10.34 -20.50 21.57
CA VAL A 436 -10.25 -19.23 20.85
C VAL A 436 -9.29 -19.35 19.66
N ALA A 437 -8.12 -19.99 19.86
CA ALA A 437 -7.16 -20.23 18.79
C ALA A 437 -7.73 -21.12 17.67
N GLU A 438 -8.29 -22.29 18.01
CA GLU A 438 -8.87 -23.23 17.04
C GLU A 438 -10.05 -22.62 16.27
N HIS A 439 -11.01 -22.02 16.98
CA HIS A 439 -12.18 -21.43 16.32
C HIS A 439 -11.80 -20.18 15.53
N GLY A 440 -10.90 -19.34 16.03
CA GLY A 440 -10.42 -18.14 15.35
C GLY A 440 -9.68 -18.49 14.06
N LEU A 441 -8.71 -19.41 14.14
CA LEU A 441 -7.93 -19.83 12.98
C LEU A 441 -8.80 -20.55 11.94
N GLY A 442 -9.70 -21.43 12.38
CA GLY A 442 -10.67 -22.07 11.50
C GLY A 442 -11.60 -21.05 10.81
N SER A 443 -12.02 -19.99 11.52
CA SER A 443 -12.83 -18.92 10.93
C SER A 443 -12.08 -18.20 9.81
N ILE A 444 -10.80 -17.88 10.03
CA ILE A 444 -9.96 -17.21 9.04
C ILE A 444 -9.85 -18.05 7.76
N LEU A 445 -9.54 -19.35 7.89
CA LEU A 445 -9.42 -20.26 6.74
C LEU A 445 -10.74 -20.45 6.00
N VAL A 446 -11.86 -20.53 6.72
CA VAL A 446 -13.20 -20.62 6.10
C VAL A 446 -13.52 -19.36 5.29
N PHE A 447 -13.25 -18.17 5.83
CA PHE A 447 -13.51 -16.92 5.13
C PHE A 447 -12.54 -16.69 3.97
N GLU A 448 -11.29 -17.13 4.08
CA GLU A 448 -10.31 -17.13 3.00
C GLU A 448 -10.81 -17.92 1.78
N TYR A 449 -11.25 -19.17 2.01
CA TYR A 449 -11.89 -19.97 0.97
C TYR A 449 -13.16 -19.34 0.44
N LEU A 450 -14.06 -18.88 1.32
CA LEU A 450 -15.35 -18.29 0.93
C LEU A 450 -15.15 -17.12 -0.03
N TYR A 451 -14.18 -16.26 0.25
CA TYR A 451 -13.85 -15.14 -0.60
C TYR A 451 -13.43 -15.59 -2.00
N LEU A 452 -12.45 -16.50 -2.10
CA LEU A 452 -11.95 -16.98 -3.39
C LEU A 452 -13.00 -17.79 -4.16
N PHE A 453 -13.81 -18.57 -3.46
CA PHE A 453 -14.94 -19.29 -4.03
C PHE A 453 -15.96 -18.34 -4.69
N GLN A 454 -16.27 -17.21 -4.04
CA GLN A 454 -17.18 -16.19 -4.59
C GLN A 454 -16.57 -15.44 -5.79
N VAL A 455 -15.25 -15.23 -5.78
CA VAL A 455 -14.56 -14.63 -6.93
C VAL A 455 -14.64 -15.57 -8.15
N GLN A 456 -14.47 -16.88 -7.98
CA GLN A 456 -14.53 -17.85 -9.07
C GLN A 456 -15.96 -18.09 -9.60
N ASN A 457 -16.93 -18.28 -8.71
CA ASN A 457 -18.26 -18.80 -9.06
C ASN A 457 -19.35 -17.71 -9.12
N GLY A 458 -18.96 -16.44 -8.99
CA GLY A 458 -19.89 -15.33 -8.89
C GLY A 458 -20.51 -15.17 -7.50
N ARG A 459 -21.17 -14.02 -7.30
CA ARG A 459 -21.77 -13.67 -6.01
C ARG A 459 -23.03 -14.50 -5.75
N ASN A 460 -22.90 -15.49 -4.87
CA ASN A 460 -24.01 -16.30 -4.37
C ASN A 460 -24.42 -15.85 -2.95
N ASN A 461 -25.52 -16.40 -2.43
CA ASN A 461 -25.99 -16.12 -1.07
C ASN A 461 -24.85 -16.35 -0.05
N MET A 462 -24.54 -15.31 0.74
CA MET A 462 -23.42 -15.31 1.69
C MET A 462 -23.49 -16.46 2.71
N GLN A 463 -24.69 -16.75 3.23
CA GLN A 463 -24.87 -17.80 4.23
C GLN A 463 -24.73 -19.20 3.60
N GLU A 464 -25.18 -19.38 2.36
CA GLU A 464 -25.01 -20.64 1.62
C GLU A 464 -23.53 -20.89 1.31
N GLY A 465 -22.84 -19.86 0.80
CA GLY A 465 -21.40 -19.93 0.55
C GLY A 465 -20.60 -20.24 1.81
N LEU A 466 -20.93 -19.58 2.93
CA LEU A 466 -20.30 -19.86 4.23
C LEU A 466 -20.56 -21.31 4.66
N THR A 467 -21.78 -21.81 4.50
CA THR A 467 -22.12 -23.20 4.86
C THR A 467 -21.30 -24.20 4.04
N LEU A 468 -21.08 -23.93 2.75
CA LEU A 468 -20.22 -24.73 1.89
C LEU A 468 -18.76 -24.67 2.35
N ALA A 469 -18.22 -23.47 2.58
CA ALA A 469 -16.84 -23.28 3.02
C ALA A 469 -16.54 -24.01 4.34
N VAL A 470 -17.47 -23.94 5.31
CA VAL A 470 -17.40 -24.70 6.56
C VAL A 470 -17.39 -26.21 6.30
N LYS A 471 -18.26 -26.69 5.41
CA LYS A 471 -18.32 -28.12 5.06
C LYS A 471 -16.99 -28.59 4.49
N GLU A 472 -16.42 -27.85 3.54
CA GLU A 472 -15.11 -28.16 2.94
C GLU A 472 -13.98 -28.17 3.98
N TYR A 473 -13.97 -27.19 4.88
CA TYR A 473 -13.00 -27.16 5.99
C TYR A 473 -13.08 -28.41 6.87
N GLN A 474 -14.31 -28.86 7.18
CA GLN A 474 -14.56 -30.04 8.02
C GLN A 474 -14.26 -31.36 7.28
N SER A 475 -14.57 -31.49 5.99
CA SER A 475 -14.41 -32.74 5.24
C SER A 475 -13.03 -32.93 4.60
N SER A 476 -12.24 -31.86 4.43
CA SER A 476 -10.91 -31.91 3.79
C SER A 476 -9.81 -32.50 4.67
N GLY A 477 -10.08 -32.75 5.95
CA GLY A 477 -9.07 -33.14 6.94
C GLY A 477 -8.17 -31.98 7.40
N ILE A 478 -8.34 -30.76 6.85
CA ILE A 478 -7.59 -29.57 7.25
C ILE A 478 -7.93 -29.18 8.68
N GLN A 479 -9.21 -29.21 9.08
CA GLN A 479 -9.61 -28.93 10.47
C GLN A 479 -8.86 -29.82 11.47
N ALA A 480 -8.74 -31.12 11.19
CA ALA A 480 -8.04 -32.05 12.06
C ALA A 480 -6.55 -31.70 12.17
N LYS A 481 -5.88 -31.44 11.03
CA LYS A 481 -4.47 -31.03 10.99
C LYS A 481 -4.20 -29.72 11.74
N VAL A 482 -5.07 -28.73 11.55
CA VAL A 482 -4.99 -27.43 12.24
C VAL A 482 -5.13 -27.63 13.74
N ASN A 483 -6.17 -28.34 14.20
CA ASN A 483 -6.40 -28.56 15.62
C ASN A 483 -5.24 -29.36 16.27
N GLU A 484 -4.70 -30.37 15.58
CA GLU A 484 -3.53 -31.12 16.06
C GLU A 484 -2.28 -30.23 16.18
N SER A 485 -2.04 -29.37 15.19
CA SER A 485 -0.88 -28.45 15.19
C SER A 485 -1.00 -27.40 16.29
N ILE A 486 -2.22 -26.88 16.51
CA ILE A 486 -2.51 -25.97 17.62
C ILE A 486 -2.29 -26.69 18.96
N GLN A 487 -2.81 -27.90 19.14
CA GLN A 487 -2.60 -28.68 20.37
C GLN A 487 -1.11 -28.85 20.67
N LYS A 488 -0.30 -29.24 19.69
CA LYS A 488 1.15 -29.37 19.83
C LYS A 488 1.80 -28.05 20.27
N ALA A 489 1.39 -26.93 19.69
CA ALA A 489 1.91 -25.62 20.08
C ALA A 489 1.58 -25.27 21.54
N PHE A 490 0.36 -25.56 21.99
CA PHE A 490 -0.05 -25.37 23.39
C PHE A 490 0.67 -26.32 24.34
N ASP A 491 0.90 -27.57 23.95
CA ASP A 491 1.64 -28.55 24.77
C ASP A 491 3.10 -28.12 24.96
N MET A 492 3.73 -27.55 23.92
CA MET A 492 5.12 -27.11 23.95
C MET A 492 5.33 -25.75 24.64
N HIS A 493 4.42 -24.80 24.44
CA HIS A 493 4.62 -23.39 24.81
C HIS A 493 3.61 -22.88 25.85
N GLY A 494 2.70 -23.74 26.30
CA GLY A 494 1.64 -23.38 27.25
C GLY A 494 0.73 -22.28 26.69
N ASN A 495 0.36 -21.34 27.54
CA ASN A 495 -0.51 -20.20 27.20
C ASN A 495 0.27 -18.94 26.79
N ASN A 496 1.52 -19.07 26.34
CA ASN A 496 2.34 -17.92 25.95
C ASN A 496 1.90 -17.37 24.58
N VAL A 497 0.98 -16.41 24.60
CA VAL A 497 0.37 -15.83 23.40
C VAL A 497 1.41 -15.20 22.45
N ASP A 498 2.50 -14.63 22.97
CA ASP A 498 3.54 -14.00 22.14
C ASP A 498 4.31 -15.02 21.30
N ILE A 499 4.45 -16.26 21.78
CA ILE A 499 5.04 -17.38 21.04
C ILE A 499 4.00 -18.07 20.16
N LEU A 500 2.78 -18.25 20.68
CA LEU A 500 1.71 -18.95 19.97
C LEU A 500 1.27 -18.21 18.70
N CYS A 501 1.10 -16.89 18.73
CA CYS A 501 0.55 -16.17 17.58
C CYS A 501 1.39 -16.30 16.28
N PRO A 502 2.73 -16.14 16.31
CA PRO A 502 3.57 -16.45 15.15
C PRO A 502 3.41 -17.89 14.65
N ILE A 503 3.32 -18.87 15.56
CA ILE A 503 3.08 -20.28 15.18
C ILE A 503 1.70 -20.44 14.51
N LEU A 504 0.66 -19.77 15.02
CA LEU A 504 -0.67 -19.79 14.42
C LEU A 504 -0.67 -19.18 13.01
N VAL A 505 0.12 -18.13 12.76
CA VAL A 505 0.32 -17.57 11.41
C VAL A 505 0.89 -18.65 10.49
N HIS A 506 1.98 -19.32 10.90
CA HIS A 506 2.55 -20.41 10.10
C HIS A 506 1.54 -21.54 9.84
N ILE A 507 0.79 -21.97 10.85
CA ILE A 507 -0.25 -22.99 10.69
C ILE A 507 -1.30 -22.54 9.67
N ALA A 508 -1.76 -21.28 9.70
CA ALA A 508 -2.72 -20.78 8.71
C ALA A 508 -2.14 -20.80 7.28
N MET A 509 -0.91 -20.35 7.07
CA MET A 509 -0.28 -20.32 5.74
C MET A 509 -0.09 -21.72 5.14
N GLU A 510 0.30 -22.69 5.96
CA GLU A 510 0.45 -24.08 5.52
C GLU A 510 -0.91 -24.70 5.14
N ASN A 511 -1.97 -24.32 5.85
CA ASN A 511 -3.29 -24.95 5.78
C ASN A 511 -4.36 -24.11 5.08
N GLN A 512 -3.95 -23.15 4.23
CA GLN A 512 -4.84 -22.37 3.35
C GLN A 512 -5.83 -23.29 2.63
N LEU A 513 -7.12 -22.99 2.79
CA LEU A 513 -8.18 -23.84 2.28
C LEU A 513 -8.36 -23.64 0.77
N CYS A 514 -7.93 -22.50 0.24
CA CYS A 514 -7.93 -22.24 -1.21
C CYS A 514 -7.09 -23.22 -2.04
N LYS A 515 -6.11 -23.91 -1.44
CA LYS A 515 -5.33 -24.96 -2.11
C LYS A 515 -6.22 -26.10 -2.63
N ILE A 516 -7.44 -26.25 -2.08
CA ILE A 516 -8.47 -27.16 -2.61
C ILE A 516 -9.03 -26.66 -3.95
N LEU A 517 -9.24 -25.35 -4.10
CA LEU A 517 -9.74 -24.73 -5.33
C LEU A 517 -8.66 -24.68 -6.42
N PHE A 518 -7.39 -24.61 -6.01
CA PHE A 518 -6.24 -24.49 -6.90
C PHE A 518 -5.19 -25.58 -6.61
N PRO A 519 -5.49 -26.88 -6.86
CA PRO A 519 -4.60 -27.98 -6.47
C PRO A 519 -3.32 -28.11 -7.33
N LEU A 520 -3.11 -27.21 -8.30
CA LEU A 520 -2.00 -27.24 -9.27
C LEU A 520 -1.06 -26.02 -9.16
N TYR A 521 -1.17 -25.24 -8.08
CA TYR A 521 -0.24 -24.15 -7.74
C TYR A 521 0.48 -24.43 -6.42
#